data_AF-A0A024FTV6-F1
#
_entry.id   AF-A0A024FTV6-F1
#
_cell.length_a   1.000
_cell.length_b   1.000
_cell.length_c   1.000
_cell.angle_alpha   90.00
_cell.angle_beta   90.00
_cell.angle_gamma   90.00
#
_symmetry.space_group_name_H-M   'P 1'
#
loop_
_entity.id
_entity.type
_entity.pdbx_description
1 polymer ?
#
loop_
_entity_poly.entity_id
_entity_poly.type
_entity_poly.pdbx_seq_one_letter_code
_entity_poly.pdbx_strand_id
1 'polypeptide(L)' 'MHPPLDRPHPLCQKVIQNLKKCHADNPRRKFIGACNEAKRALDECFRKEKEEKRRQNLRRSVAGAAQ' A
#
# COMPACT_ATOMS: atom_id res chain seq x y z
N MET A 1 -1.72 -3.52 -11.31
CA MET A 1 -2.90 -3.12 -10.52
C MET A 1 -2.50 -3.01 -9.06
N HIS A 2 -2.68 -1.86 -8.38
CA HIS A 2 -2.51 -1.73 -6.92
C HIS A 2 -3.89 -1.84 -6.26
N PRO A 3 -4.00 -2.30 -5.00
CA PRO A 3 -5.27 -2.30 -4.27
C PRO A 3 -5.83 -0.86 -4.15
N PRO A 4 -7.16 -0.73 -3.95
CA PRO A 4 -7.83 0.56 -3.89
C PRO A 4 -7.24 1.43 -2.77
N LEU A 5 -6.89 2.67 -3.13
CA LEU A 5 -6.31 3.69 -2.25
C LEU A 5 -7.37 4.43 -1.40
N ASP A 6 -8.62 4.01 -1.50
CA ASP A 6 -9.78 4.70 -0.93
C ASP A 6 -9.81 4.65 0.61
N ARG A 7 -9.22 3.61 1.20
CA ARG A 7 -9.09 3.49 2.66
C ARG A 7 -7.84 4.20 3.18
N PRO A 8 -7.84 4.65 4.44
CA PRO A 8 -6.64 5.16 5.08
C PRO A 8 -5.57 4.06 5.19
N HIS A 9 -4.37 4.37 4.67
CA HIS A 9 -3.19 3.53 4.74
C HIS A 9 -2.10 4.24 5.54
N PRO A 10 -2.17 4.24 6.89
CA PRO A 10 -1.30 5.07 7.73
C PRO A 10 0.19 4.75 7.53
N LEU A 11 0.53 3.48 7.25
CA LEU A 11 1.90 3.05 7.01
C LEU A 11 2.42 3.42 5.60
N CYS A 12 1.51 3.58 4.64
CA CYS A 12 1.87 3.78 3.24
C CYS A 12 1.54 5.18 2.69
N GLN A 13 1.03 6.11 3.51
CA GLN A 13 0.67 7.47 3.07
C GLN A 13 1.81 8.16 2.32
N LYS A 14 3.05 8.06 2.83
CA LYS A 14 4.22 8.68 2.20
C LYS A 14 4.49 8.14 0.79
N VAL A 15 4.35 6.83 0.59
CA VAL A 15 4.59 6.17 -0.70
C VAL A 15 3.46 6.47 -1.69
N ILE A 16 2.22 6.57 -1.20
CA ILE A 16 1.06 7.00 -1.98
C ILE A 16 1.27 8.42 -2.50
N GLN A 17 1.75 9.33 -1.66
CA GLN A 17 2.05 10.71 -2.07
C GLN A 17 3.13 10.75 -3.15
N ASN A 18 4.17 9.93 -3.06
CA ASN A 18 5.19 9.84 -4.10
C ASN A 18 4.63 9.37 -5.45
N LEU A 19 3.75 8.36 -5.45
CA LEU A 19 3.10 7.90 -6.68
C LEU A 19 2.18 8.98 -7.27
N LYS A 20 1.39 9.66 -6.41
CA LYS A 20 0.53 10.78 -6.83
C LYS A 20 1.35 11.91 -7.43
N LYS A 21 2.48 12.27 -6.81
CA LYS A 21 3.41 13.29 -7.34
C LYS A 21 3.95 12.88 -8.70
N CYS A 22 4.38 11.63 -8.88
CA CYS A 22 4.83 11.12 -10.17
C CYS A 22 3.73 11.21 -11.24
N HIS A 23 2.49 10.83 -10.91
CA HIS A 23 1.35 10.93 -11.84
C HIS A 23 0.98 12.38 -12.18
N ALA A 24 1.13 13.31 -11.23
CA ALA A 24 0.86 14.74 -11.43
C ALA A 24 1.90 15.39 -12.35
N ASP A 25 3.18 15.05 -12.14
CA ASP A 25 4.30 15.52 -12.96
C ASP A 25 4.29 14.88 -14.36
N ASN A 26 3.79 13.63 -14.46
CA ASN A 26 3.83 12.82 -15.67
C ASN A 26 2.43 12.32 -16.10
N PRO A 27 1.49 13.21 -16.44
CA PRO A 27 0.11 12.82 -16.73
C PRO A 27 -0.03 11.92 -17.96
N ARG A 28 0.86 12.07 -18.96
CA ARG A 28 0.93 11.19 -20.13
C ARG A 28 1.88 10.01 -19.91
N ARG A 29 3.05 10.24 -19.28
CA ARG A 29 4.06 9.18 -19.11
C ARG A 29 3.71 8.13 -18.06
N LYS A 30 2.75 8.41 -17.17
CA LYS A 30 2.23 7.41 -16.22
C LYS A 30 1.70 6.14 -16.89
N PHE A 31 1.14 6.26 -18.10
CA PHE A 31 0.57 5.13 -18.85
C PHE A 31 1.61 4.27 -19.57
N ILE A 32 2.80 4.82 -19.82
CA ILE A 32 3.95 4.12 -20.45
C ILE A 32 4.97 3.65 -19.41
N GLY A 33 4.63 3.68 -18.12
CA GLY A 33 5.44 3.07 -17.05
C GLY A 33 6.50 3.96 -16.41
N ALA A 34 6.50 5.28 -16.66
CA ALA A 34 7.47 6.19 -16.04
C ALA A 34 7.40 6.22 -14.50
N CYS A 35 6.28 5.79 -13.92
CA CYS A 35 6.07 5.73 -12.47
C CYS A 35 6.14 4.29 -11.93
N ASN A 36 6.73 3.33 -12.66
CA ASN A 36 6.79 1.92 -12.25
C ASN A 36 7.58 1.71 -10.95
N GLU A 37 8.65 2.45 -10.72
CA GLU A 37 9.43 2.36 -9.48
C GLU A 37 8.61 2.82 -8.27
N ALA A 38 7.97 3.99 -8.37
CA ALA A 38 7.06 4.48 -7.34
C ALA A 38 5.89 3.52 -7.10
N LYS A 39 5.38 2.89 -8.17
CA LYS A 39 4.35 1.86 -8.08
C LYS A 39 4.86 0.61 -7.36
N ARG A 40 6.09 0.16 -7.62
CA ARG A 40 6.70 -1.01 -6.97
C ARG A 40 6.87 -0.77 -5.47
N ALA A 41 7.37 0.40 -5.09
CA ALA A 41 7.46 0.80 -3.68
C ALA A 41 6.10 0.79 -2.98
N LEU A 42 5.04 1.24 -3.67
CA LEU A 42 3.68 1.22 -3.13
C LEU A 42 3.18 -0.22 -2.89
N ASP A 43 3.39 -1.09 -3.88
CA ASP A 43 3.02 -2.52 -3.79
C ASP A 43 3.73 -3.21 -2.61
N GLU A 44 5.03 -2.97 -2.44
CA GLU A 44 5.80 -3.50 -1.32
C GLU A 44 5.29 -3.00 0.04
N CYS A 45 4.92 -1.71 0.13
CA CYS A 45 4.34 -1.17 1.35
C CYS A 45 3.01 -1.84 1.69
N PHE A 46 2.14 -2.03 0.70
CA PHE A 46 0.85 -2.69 0.92
C PHE A 46 0.96 -4.16 1.29
N ARG A 47 1.96 -4.87 0.77
CA ARG A 47 2.26 -6.24 1.20
C ARG A 47 2.60 -6.27 2.68
N LYS A 48 3.51 -5.40 3.13
CA LYS A 48 3.87 -5.26 4.55
C LYS A 48 2.67 -4.87 5.41
N GLU A 49 1.88 -3.89 5.01
CA GLU A 49 0.68 -3.49 5.77
C GLU A 49 -0.33 -4.63 5.89
N LYS A 50 -0.51 -5.43 4.82
CA LYS A 50 -1.38 -6.61 4.84
C LYS A 50 -0.84 -7.70 5.76
N GLU A 51 0.47 -7.94 5.77
CA GLU A 51 1.12 -8.89 6.66
C GLU A 51 0.98 -8.49 8.13
N GLU A 52 1.19 -7.21 8.45
CA GLU A 52 0.99 -6.68 9.81
C GLU A 52 -0.47 -6.82 10.27
N LYS A 53 -1.44 -6.50 9.40
CA LYS A 53 -2.86 -6.72 9.70
C LYS A 53 -3.19 -8.19 9.89
N ARG A 54 -2.63 -9.08 9.07
CA ARG A 54 -2.79 -10.53 9.23
C ARG A 54 -2.21 -10.99 10.57
N ARG A 55 -1.03 -10.51 10.95
CA ARG A 55 -0.39 -10.83 12.23
C ARG A 55 -1.22 -10.34 13.41
N GLN A 56 -1.75 -9.12 13.34
CA GLN A 56 -2.64 -8.58 14.37
C GLN A 56 -3.94 -9.40 14.47
N ASN A 57 -4.55 -9.75 13.33
CA ASN A 57 -5.75 -10.59 13.33
C ASN A 57 -5.48 -11.97 13.93
N LEU A 58 -4.36 -12.62 13.56
CA LEU A 58 -3.95 -13.89 14.15
C LEU A 58 -3.80 -13.77 15.67
N ARG A 59 -3.10 -12.72 16.16
CA ARG A 59 -2.95 -12.45 17.60
C ARG A 59 -4.30 -12.28 18.31
N ARG A 60 -5.26 -11.60 17.68
CA ARG A 60 -6.63 -11.46 18.22
C ARG A 60 -7.38 -12.78 18.22
N SER A 61 -7.27 -13.59 17.17
CA SER A 61 -7.91 -14.90 17.08
C SER A 61 -7.36 -15.90 18.09
N VAL A 62 -6.03 -15.96 18.29
CA VAL A 62 -5.45 -16.83 19.31
C VAL A 62 -5.76 -16.36 20.74
N ALA A 63 -5.82 -15.05 20.98
CA ALA A 63 -6.24 -14.50 22.28
C ALA A 63 -7.74 -14.72 22.57
N GLY A 64 -8.58 -14.75 21.53
CA GLY A 64 -10.01 -15.06 21.65
C GLY A 64 -10.32 -16.54 21.84
N ALA A 65 -9.41 -17.45 21.44
CA ALA A 65 -9.58 -18.90 21.58
C ALA A 65 -9.13 -19.46 22.95
N ALA A 66 -8.60 -18.61 23.84
CA ALA A 66 -8.14 -18.97 25.18
C ALA A 66 -9.14 -18.58 26.30
N GLN A 67 -10.41 -18.36 25.96
CA GLN A 67 -11.51 -18.08 26.89
C GLN A 67 -12.56 -19.19 26.81
#